data_AF-A0A450XDX7-F1
#
_entry.id   AF-A0A450XDX7-F1
#
_cell.length_a   1.000
_cell.length_b   1.000
_cell.length_c   1.000
_cell.angle_alpha   90.00
_cell.angle_beta   90.00
_cell.angle_gamma   90.00
#
_symmetry.space_group_name_H-M   'P 1'
#
loop_
_entity.id
_entity.type
_entity.pdbx_description
1 polymer ?
#
loop_
_entity_poly.entity_id
_entity_poly.type
_entity_poly.pdbx_seq_one_letter_code
_entity_poly.pdbx_strand_id
1 'polypeptide(L)'
;MGSDPDVEWSAVDAGFEINKHTMRAPDVSVAPPPLTEENSGWAPGVPPLAVEYADKGQNEAELQIKIKQLLAAGTRYIRVVRLIGPQRIEMYTKDGQPKRILSATDHLEAPGVLRNPIPVHALFDRKAAYCVTLKNLLQREGYEDLNAVLQKGIEKGIVKGKEEGKKESKREGKAQGKIEGGLNAHKALFHVLAARGIQVDAQTSAHVRSCRDQAQIDTWITRAALANSLEDVF
;
A
#
# COMPACT_ATOMS: atom_id res chain seq x y z
N MET A 1 17.32 -8.00 -8.06
CA MET A 1 17.84 -8.53 -6.77
C MET A 1 17.67 -7.51 -5.66
N GLY A 2 18.17 -6.27 -5.83
CA GLY A 2 18.08 -5.21 -4.80
C GLY A 2 16.68 -4.83 -4.31
N SER A 3 15.64 -5.12 -5.09
CA SER A 3 14.26 -4.89 -4.68
C SER A 3 13.73 -5.91 -3.68
N ASP A 4 14.42 -7.04 -3.48
CA ASP A 4 13.96 -8.13 -2.61
C ASP A 4 13.70 -7.63 -1.17
N PRO A 5 12.65 -8.13 -0.49
CA PRO A 5 12.26 -7.61 0.82
C PRO A 5 13.30 -7.82 1.93
N ASP A 6 14.10 -8.89 1.85
CA ASP A 6 15.15 -9.17 2.85
C ASP A 6 16.49 -8.49 2.47
N VAL A 7 16.53 -7.80 1.32
CA VAL A 7 17.72 -7.09 0.86
C VAL A 7 17.67 -5.63 1.32
N GLU A 8 18.63 -5.28 2.16
CA GLU A 8 18.85 -3.89 2.60
C GLU A 8 19.67 -3.09 1.59
N TRP A 9 20.66 -3.72 0.97
CA TRP A 9 21.56 -3.06 0.02
C TRP A 9 21.99 -4.00 -1.10
N SER A 10 22.08 -3.43 -2.30
CA SER A 10 22.75 -4.06 -3.43
C SER A 10 23.41 -3.00 -4.29
N ALA A 11 24.50 -3.34 -4.95
CA ALA A 11 25.13 -2.45 -5.93
C ALA A 11 25.69 -3.22 -7.11
N VAL A 12 25.87 -2.47 -8.19
CA VAL A 12 26.54 -2.89 -9.41
C VAL A 12 27.99 -2.42 -9.32
N ASP A 13 28.93 -3.32 -9.66
CA ASP A 13 30.38 -3.04 -9.66
C ASP A 13 30.93 -2.45 -8.36
N ALA A 14 30.29 -2.77 -7.23
CA ALA A 14 30.77 -2.31 -5.94
C ALA A 14 32.06 -3.02 -5.56
N GLY A 15 33.08 -2.23 -5.26
CA GLY A 15 34.39 -2.71 -4.87
C GLY A 15 34.46 -3.12 -3.39
N PHE A 16 35.01 -4.30 -3.14
CA PHE A 16 35.22 -4.86 -1.81
C PHE A 16 36.71 -5.07 -1.52
N GLU A 17 37.17 -4.57 -0.39
CA GLU A 17 38.48 -4.88 0.19
C GLU A 17 38.42 -6.21 0.94
N ILE A 18 38.86 -7.27 0.28
CA ILE A 18 39.00 -8.59 0.92
C ILE A 18 40.13 -8.55 1.94
N ASN A 19 41.23 -7.88 1.59
CA ASN A 19 42.39 -7.57 2.43
C ASN A 19 43.21 -6.45 1.77
N LYS A 20 44.24 -5.96 2.48
CA LYS A 20 45.12 -4.84 2.04
C LYS A 20 45.73 -4.96 0.64
N HIS A 21 45.75 -6.15 0.04
CA HIS A 21 46.34 -6.40 -1.28
C HIS A 21 45.35 -6.99 -2.29
N THR A 22 44.09 -7.23 -1.89
CA THR A 22 43.11 -7.92 -2.73
C THR A 22 41.78 -7.19 -2.72
N MET A 23 41.45 -6.64 -3.88
CA MET A 23 40.19 -5.93 -4.15
C MET A 23 39.37 -6.70 -5.16
N ARG A 24 38.07 -6.87 -4.93
CA ARG A 24 37.16 -7.50 -5.90
C ARG A 24 35.88 -6.70 -6.03
N ALA A 25 35.45 -6.47 -7.27
CA ALA A 25 34.18 -5.85 -7.57
C ALA A 25 33.33 -6.85 -8.36
N PRO A 26 32.38 -7.55 -7.72
CA PRO A 26 31.39 -8.35 -8.44
C PRO A 26 30.42 -7.47 -9.22
N ASP A 27 29.94 -7.97 -10.35
CA ASP A 27 29.03 -7.21 -11.22
C ASP A 27 27.72 -6.86 -10.48
N VAL A 28 27.23 -7.77 -9.64
CA VAL A 28 26.16 -7.47 -8.68
C VAL A 28 26.50 -8.03 -7.32
N SER A 29 26.37 -7.20 -6.29
CA SER A 29 26.60 -7.56 -4.90
C SER A 29 25.35 -7.33 -4.06
N VAL A 30 25.05 -8.23 -3.12
CA VAL A 30 23.91 -8.14 -2.20
C VAL A 30 24.40 -8.29 -0.75
N ALA A 31 24.18 -7.22 0.04
CA ALA A 31 24.52 -7.02 1.47
C ALA A 31 26.02 -7.11 1.86
N PRO A 32 26.47 -6.58 3.03
CA PRO A 32 26.00 -5.39 3.76
C PRO A 32 27.00 -4.20 3.63
N PRO A 33 26.85 -3.12 4.42
CA PRO A 33 26.13 -1.85 4.24
C PRO A 33 26.84 -0.83 3.28
N PRO A 34 26.24 0.35 3.01
CA PRO A 34 26.83 1.36 2.12
C PRO A 34 28.15 1.91 2.67
N LEU A 35 29.04 2.31 1.77
CA LEU A 35 30.25 3.07 2.10
C LEU A 35 29.86 4.22 3.03
N THR A 36 30.42 4.25 4.24
CA THR A 36 30.35 5.42 5.12
C THR A 36 31.31 6.49 4.60
N GLU A 37 31.16 7.75 5.02
CA GLU A 37 32.13 8.81 4.69
C GLU A 37 33.57 8.41 5.10
N GLU A 38 33.72 7.58 6.13
CA GLU A 38 34.99 7.04 6.63
C GLU A 38 35.59 5.94 5.73
N ASN A 39 34.77 5.27 4.90
CA ASN A 39 35.18 4.21 3.97
C ASN A 39 34.87 4.63 2.52
N SER A 40 35.21 5.86 2.12
CA SER A 40 34.83 6.47 0.84
C SER A 40 35.53 5.90 -0.42
N GLY A 41 35.88 4.60 -0.44
CA GLY A 41 36.54 3.95 -1.57
C GLY A 41 36.10 2.51 -1.77
N TRP A 42 36.40 1.65 -0.81
CA TRP A 42 36.14 0.21 -0.91
C TRP A 42 35.39 -0.29 0.31
N ALA A 43 34.38 -1.12 0.09
CA ALA A 43 33.61 -1.72 1.16
C ALA A 43 34.48 -2.79 1.86
N PRO A 44 34.63 -2.78 3.19
CA PRO A 44 35.41 -3.79 3.88
C PRO A 44 34.71 -5.16 3.81
N GLY A 45 35.49 -6.23 3.60
CA GLY A 45 35.00 -7.61 3.64
C GLY A 45 34.53 -8.12 2.28
N VAL A 46 33.43 -8.88 2.26
CA VAL A 46 32.86 -9.46 1.04
C VAL A 46 31.33 -9.54 1.11
N PRO A 47 30.62 -9.47 -0.02
CA PRO A 47 29.18 -9.63 -0.03
C PRO A 47 28.79 -11.09 0.24
N PRO A 48 27.73 -11.38 1.01
CA PRO A 48 27.17 -12.71 1.18
C PRO A 48 26.73 -13.36 -0.15
N LEU A 49 26.25 -12.56 -1.10
CA LEU A 49 25.89 -13.00 -2.44
C LEU A 49 26.55 -12.10 -3.49
N ALA A 50 27.32 -12.72 -4.38
CA ALA A 50 27.94 -12.10 -5.54
C ALA A 50 27.43 -12.73 -6.84
N VAL A 51 27.19 -11.91 -7.86
CA VAL A 51 26.81 -12.34 -9.20
C VAL A 51 27.81 -11.79 -10.22
N GLU A 52 28.20 -12.64 -11.15
CA GLU A 52 29.07 -12.33 -12.29
C GLU A 52 28.33 -12.63 -13.59
N TYR A 53 28.45 -11.76 -14.58
CA TYR A 53 27.97 -11.94 -15.94
C TYR A 53 29.16 -12.27 -16.83
N ALA A 54 29.24 -13.52 -17.29
CA ALA A 54 30.31 -13.98 -18.16
C ALA A 54 29.84 -13.97 -19.62
N ASP A 55 30.43 -13.09 -20.41
CA ASP A 55 30.20 -12.93 -21.84
C ASP A 55 31.27 -13.63 -22.70
N LYS A 56 31.36 -13.28 -23.99
CA LYS A 56 32.34 -13.86 -24.93
C LYS A 56 33.79 -13.48 -24.59
N GLY A 57 34.01 -12.33 -23.97
CA GLY A 57 35.34 -11.81 -23.61
C GLY A 57 35.86 -12.32 -22.27
N GLN A 58 35.06 -13.08 -21.53
CA GLN A 58 35.42 -13.53 -20.18
C GLN A 58 36.71 -14.35 -20.15
N ASN A 59 37.67 -13.91 -19.34
CA ASN A 59 38.82 -14.72 -18.95
C ASN A 59 38.41 -15.72 -17.86
N GLU A 60 38.32 -17.00 -18.20
CA GLU A 60 37.92 -18.05 -17.25
C GLU A 60 38.91 -18.25 -16.11
N ALA A 61 40.21 -18.11 -16.36
CA ALA A 61 41.22 -18.31 -15.32
C ALA A 61 41.11 -17.22 -14.23
N GLU A 62 40.95 -15.96 -14.65
CA GLU A 62 40.74 -14.84 -13.74
C GLU A 62 39.41 -14.94 -12.99
N LEU A 63 38.34 -15.35 -13.68
CA LEU A 63 37.04 -15.60 -13.06
C LEU A 63 37.15 -16.68 -11.96
N GLN A 64 37.84 -17.79 -12.24
CA GLN A 64 38.05 -18.83 -11.23
C GLN A 64 38.88 -18.35 -10.04
N ILE A 65 39.87 -17.48 -10.26
CA ILE A 65 40.64 -16.86 -9.16
C ILE A 65 39.71 -15.97 -8.31
N LYS A 66 38.89 -15.12 -8.94
CA LYS A 66 37.92 -14.23 -8.28
C LYS A 66 36.94 -15.03 -7.42
N ILE A 67 36.33 -16.09 -7.99
CA ILE A 67 35.40 -16.98 -7.29
C ILE A 67 36.06 -17.58 -6.04
N LYS A 68 37.27 -18.15 -6.18
CA LYS A 68 37.99 -18.78 -5.06
C LYS A 68 38.28 -17.79 -3.94
N GLN A 69 38.71 -16.57 -4.27
CA GLN A 69 39.03 -15.56 -3.27
C GLN A 69 37.80 -15.07 -2.52
N LEU A 70 36.69 -14.82 -3.22
CA LEU A 70 35.43 -14.41 -2.58
C LEU A 70 34.87 -15.50 -1.65
N LEU A 71 34.86 -16.77 -2.10
CA LEU A 71 34.43 -17.89 -1.26
C LEU A 71 35.32 -18.09 -0.03
N ALA A 72 36.65 -18.00 -0.22
CA ALA A 72 37.61 -18.11 0.87
C ALA A 72 37.46 -16.99 1.91
N ALA A 73 37.11 -15.79 1.45
CA ALA A 73 36.88 -14.62 2.28
C ALA A 73 35.50 -14.58 2.97
N GLY A 74 34.59 -15.48 2.61
CA GLY A 74 33.32 -15.65 3.31
C GLY A 74 32.06 -15.35 2.50
N THR A 75 32.16 -15.05 1.20
CA THR A 75 30.98 -15.00 0.31
C THR A 75 30.28 -16.36 0.35
N ARG A 76 29.00 -16.36 0.68
CA ARG A 76 28.20 -17.58 0.86
C ARG A 76 27.73 -18.14 -0.47
N TYR A 77 27.39 -17.24 -1.39
CA TYR A 77 26.80 -17.58 -2.68
C TYR A 77 27.50 -16.81 -3.80
N ILE A 78 28.05 -17.53 -4.78
CA ILE A 78 28.47 -16.93 -6.05
C ILE A 78 27.63 -17.52 -7.18
N ARG A 79 27.18 -16.65 -8.08
CA ARG A 79 26.35 -17.02 -9.24
C ARG A 79 27.00 -16.46 -10.50
N VAL A 80 27.37 -17.33 -11.44
CA VAL A 80 27.88 -16.88 -12.75
C VAL A 80 26.79 -17.06 -13.78
N VAL A 81 26.27 -15.95 -14.30
CA VAL A 81 25.30 -15.89 -15.38
C VAL A 81 26.05 -16.02 -16.70
N ARG A 82 25.81 -17.11 -17.43
CA ARG A 82 26.49 -17.37 -18.71
C ARG A 82 25.67 -16.78 -19.86
N LEU A 83 26.20 -15.73 -20.49
CA LEU A 83 25.56 -15.05 -21.62
C LEU A 83 25.82 -15.74 -22.97
N ILE A 84 26.75 -16.70 -23.00
CA ILE A 84 27.09 -17.49 -24.18
C ILE A 84 26.60 -18.93 -24.07
N GLY A 85 25.98 -19.41 -25.15
CA GLY A 85 25.35 -20.73 -25.21
C GLY A 85 23.97 -20.74 -24.55
N PRO A 86 23.50 -21.90 -24.08
CA PRO A 86 22.22 -21.99 -23.38
C PRO A 86 22.20 -21.08 -22.14
N GLN A 87 21.11 -20.33 -21.95
CA GLN A 87 20.87 -19.52 -20.77
C GLN A 87 20.96 -20.40 -19.52
N ARG A 88 21.97 -20.13 -18.70
CA ARG A 88 22.23 -20.89 -17.49
C ARG A 88 22.95 -20.04 -16.45
N ILE A 89 22.82 -20.48 -15.20
CA ILE A 89 23.58 -19.96 -14.08
C ILE A 89 24.42 -21.08 -13.50
N GLU A 90 25.67 -20.77 -13.20
CA GLU A 90 26.56 -21.65 -12.48
C GLU A 90 26.59 -21.25 -11.00
N MET A 91 26.32 -22.20 -10.12
CA MET A 91 26.30 -22.00 -8.69
C MET A 91 27.61 -22.46 -8.07
N TYR A 92 28.27 -21.54 -7.38
CA TYR A 92 29.44 -21.85 -6.56
C TYR A 92 29.12 -21.54 -5.10
N THR A 93 29.47 -22.49 -4.24
CA THR A 93 29.29 -22.43 -2.78
C THR A 93 30.59 -22.83 -2.10
N LYS A 94 30.72 -22.49 -0.83
CA LYS A 94 31.84 -22.95 0.00
C LYS A 94 31.83 -24.49 0.02
N ASP A 95 33.01 -25.12 -0.04
CA ASP A 95 33.23 -26.56 0.17
C ASP A 95 33.26 -27.51 -1.05
N GLY A 96 33.63 -27.03 -2.24
CA GLY A 96 34.05 -27.94 -3.33
C GLY A 96 32.97 -28.91 -3.85
N GLN A 97 31.70 -28.65 -3.51
CA GLN A 97 30.54 -29.35 -4.04
C GLN A 97 30.50 -29.21 -5.57
N PRO A 98 29.98 -30.21 -6.31
CA PRO A 98 29.91 -30.12 -7.76
C PRO A 98 29.09 -28.89 -8.14
N LYS A 99 29.69 -28.07 -9.01
CA LYS A 99 29.08 -26.93 -9.66
C LYS A 99 27.66 -27.30 -10.13
N ARG A 100 26.65 -26.73 -9.47
CA ARG A 100 25.26 -26.91 -9.93
C ARG A 100 24.99 -25.91 -11.05
N ILE A 101 24.37 -26.40 -12.11
CA ILE A 101 23.93 -25.56 -13.23
C ILE A 101 22.41 -25.43 -13.14
N LEU A 102 21.92 -24.20 -13.17
CA LEU A 102 20.50 -23.88 -13.30
C LEU A 102 20.22 -23.47 -14.74
N SER A 103 19.19 -24.04 -15.34
CA SER A 103 18.66 -23.70 -16.65
C SER A 103 17.67 -22.52 -16.57
N ALA A 104 17.23 -22.01 -17.71
CA ALA A 104 16.28 -20.88 -17.79
C ALA A 104 14.94 -21.11 -17.03
N THR A 105 14.53 -22.37 -16.86
CA THR A 105 13.28 -22.75 -16.16
C THR A 105 13.44 -22.89 -14.66
N ASP A 106 14.68 -22.92 -14.17
CA ASP A 106 14.97 -23.04 -12.74
C ASP A 106 14.86 -21.69 -12.03
N HIS A 107 15.05 -21.73 -10.71
CA HIS A 107 15.08 -20.54 -9.85
C HIS A 107 16.41 -20.44 -9.10
N LEU A 108 16.96 -19.23 -9.06
CA LEU A 108 18.09 -18.87 -8.21
C LEU A 108 17.59 -18.61 -6.79
N GLU A 109 18.09 -19.39 -5.86
CA GLU A 109 17.86 -19.24 -4.43
C GLU A 109 19.15 -18.79 -3.72
N ALA A 110 18.98 -18.01 -2.65
CA ALA A 110 20.06 -17.66 -1.72
C ALA A 110 19.48 -17.50 -0.29
N PRO A 111 19.15 -18.61 0.40
CA PRO A 111 18.52 -18.56 1.72
C PRO A 111 19.31 -17.73 2.74
N GLY A 112 18.60 -16.88 3.48
CA GLY A 112 19.18 -15.93 4.43
C GLY A 112 19.97 -14.79 3.77
N VAL A 113 19.71 -14.52 2.50
CA VAL A 113 20.15 -13.31 1.77
C VAL A 113 19.02 -12.78 0.89
N LEU A 114 18.33 -13.67 0.16
CA LEU A 114 17.12 -13.36 -0.60
C LEU A 114 15.93 -14.03 0.07
N ARG A 115 14.82 -13.29 0.15
CA ARG A 115 13.53 -13.85 0.56
C ARG A 115 12.89 -14.63 -0.57
N ASN A 116 12.87 -14.04 -1.76
CA ASN A 116 12.18 -14.60 -2.90
C ASN A 116 13.18 -15.30 -3.85
N PRO A 117 12.83 -16.50 -4.35
CA PRO A 117 13.58 -17.10 -5.45
C PRO A 117 13.45 -16.24 -6.71
N ILE A 118 14.52 -16.17 -7.50
CA ILE A 118 14.56 -15.41 -8.75
C ILE A 118 14.52 -16.39 -9.91
N PRO A 119 13.49 -16.35 -10.79
CA PRO A 119 13.48 -17.17 -11.99
C PRO A 119 14.72 -16.89 -12.84
N VAL A 120 15.43 -17.93 -13.29
CA VAL A 120 16.71 -17.75 -14.00
C VAL A 120 16.56 -16.88 -15.24
N HIS A 121 15.49 -17.09 -16.02
CA HIS A 121 15.21 -16.28 -17.20
C HIS A 121 15.05 -14.78 -16.89
N ALA A 122 14.70 -14.38 -15.66
CA ALA A 122 14.62 -12.98 -15.25
C ALA A 122 15.98 -12.27 -15.20
N LEU A 123 17.10 -12.99 -15.24
CA LEU A 123 18.43 -12.40 -15.38
C LEU A 123 18.81 -12.10 -16.83
N PHE A 124 18.02 -12.58 -17.79
CA PHE A 124 18.24 -12.40 -19.23
C PHE A 124 17.11 -11.59 -19.89
N ASP A 125 15.88 -11.69 -19.38
CA ASP A 125 14.70 -11.03 -19.89
C ASP A 125 14.25 -9.87 -19.00
N ARG A 126 14.19 -8.67 -19.58
CA ARG A 126 13.82 -7.44 -18.87
C ARG A 126 12.38 -7.47 -18.34
N LYS A 127 11.44 -8.08 -19.07
CA LYS A 127 10.03 -8.11 -18.65
C LYS A 127 9.86 -9.00 -17.41
N ALA A 128 10.50 -10.17 -17.41
CA ALA A 128 10.54 -11.06 -16.26
C ALA A 128 11.25 -10.40 -15.06
N ALA A 129 12.35 -9.67 -15.28
CA ALA A 129 13.01 -8.88 -14.23
C ALA A 129 12.07 -7.84 -13.59
N TYR A 130 11.24 -7.16 -14.41
CA TYR A 130 10.24 -6.22 -13.91
C TYR A 130 9.13 -6.90 -13.13
N CYS A 131 8.66 -8.08 -13.53
CA CYS A 131 7.68 -8.85 -12.76
C CYS A 131 8.22 -9.23 -11.37
N VAL A 132 9.48 -9.70 -11.29
CA VAL A 132 10.15 -9.98 -10.01
C VAL A 132 10.27 -8.71 -9.18
N THR A 133 10.69 -7.61 -9.80
CA THR A 133 10.84 -6.33 -9.11
C THR A 133 9.53 -5.82 -8.54
N LEU A 134 8.44 -5.85 -9.31
CA LEU A 134 7.11 -5.45 -8.86
C LEU A 134 6.65 -6.30 -7.67
N LYS A 135 6.77 -7.63 -7.76
CA LYS A 135 6.41 -8.53 -6.67
C LYS A 135 7.17 -8.17 -5.39
N ASN A 136 8.49 -7.96 -5.50
CA ASN A 136 9.31 -7.63 -4.35
C ASN A 136 8.94 -6.27 -3.74
N LEU A 137 8.69 -5.24 -4.57
CA LEU A 137 8.28 -3.92 -4.08
C LEU A 137 6.91 -3.94 -3.38
N LEU A 138 5.93 -4.66 -3.92
CA LEU A 138 4.63 -4.85 -3.26
C LEU A 138 4.80 -5.45 -1.86
N GLN A 139 5.67 -6.46 -1.80
CA GLN A 139 5.97 -7.18 -0.58
C GLN A 139 6.72 -6.36 0.48
N ARG A 140 7.54 -5.39 0.07
CA ARG A 140 8.14 -4.40 0.97
C ARG A 140 7.10 -3.47 1.57
N GLU A 141 6.07 -3.15 0.80
CA GLU A 141 4.91 -2.36 1.26
C GLU A 141 3.87 -3.19 2.02
N GLY A 142 4.18 -4.46 2.33
CA GLY A 142 3.31 -5.35 3.09
C GLY A 142 2.16 -5.96 2.28
N TYR A 143 2.24 -5.93 0.95
CA TYR A 143 1.27 -6.59 0.06
C TYR A 143 1.88 -7.84 -0.58
N GLU A 144 1.16 -8.95 -0.52
CA GLU A 144 1.61 -10.19 -1.17
C GLU A 144 1.71 -10.04 -2.69
N ASP A 145 0.70 -9.40 -3.28
CA ASP A 145 0.54 -9.17 -4.72
C ASP A 145 -0.39 -7.97 -5.01
N LEU A 146 -0.73 -7.76 -6.29
CA LEU A 146 -1.66 -6.70 -6.70
C LEU A 146 -3.11 -6.94 -6.24
N ASN A 147 -3.53 -8.19 -6.07
CA ASN A 147 -4.88 -8.50 -5.59
C ASN A 147 -5.04 -8.07 -4.13
N ALA A 148 -4.01 -8.24 -3.30
CA ALA A 148 -3.99 -7.76 -1.93
C ALA A 148 -4.13 -6.23 -1.85
N VAL A 149 -3.49 -5.49 -2.77
CA VAL A 149 -3.66 -4.03 -2.89
C VAL A 149 -5.09 -3.68 -3.24
N LEU A 150 -5.65 -4.33 -4.26
CA LEU A 150 -7.02 -4.10 -4.73
C LEU A 150 -8.03 -4.38 -3.61
N GLN A 151 -7.90 -5.51 -2.92
CA GLN A 151 -8.78 -5.92 -1.83
C GLN A 151 -8.78 -4.89 -0.69
N LYS A 152 -7.61 -4.44 -0.25
CA LYS A 152 -7.50 -3.38 0.77
C LYS A 152 -8.11 -2.06 0.29
N GLY A 153 -8.01 -1.75 -1.00
CA GLY A 153 -8.66 -0.61 -1.63
C GLY A 153 -10.19 -0.71 -1.56
N ILE A 154 -10.75 -1.87 -1.91
CA ILE A 154 -12.20 -2.15 -1.85
C ILE A 154 -12.70 -2.01 -0.41
N GLU A 155 -12.00 -2.61 0.55
CA GLU A 155 -12.36 -2.53 1.97
C GLU A 155 -12.42 -1.08 2.47
N LYS A 156 -11.39 -0.29 2.17
CA LYS A 156 -11.37 1.14 2.50
C LYS A 156 -12.52 1.89 1.83
N GLY A 157 -12.82 1.57 0.57
CA GLY A 157 -13.94 2.16 -0.18
C GLY A 157 -15.29 1.86 0.46
N ILE A 158 -15.54 0.60 0.86
CA ILE A 158 -16.78 0.19 1.52
C ILE A 158 -16.95 0.89 2.87
N VAL A 159 -15.88 0.96 3.69
CA VAL A 159 -15.93 1.64 4.99
C VAL A 159 -16.27 3.12 4.80
N LYS A 160 -15.54 3.81 3.91
CA LYS A 160 -15.78 5.22 3.62
C LYS A 160 -17.20 5.47 3.11
N GLY A 161 -17.68 4.65 2.17
CA GLY A 161 -19.04 4.77 1.64
C GLY A 161 -20.12 4.57 2.69
N LYS A 162 -19.95 3.63 3.63
CA LYS A 162 -20.88 3.45 4.76
C LYS A 162 -20.90 4.66 5.70
N GLU A 163 -19.74 5.23 5.99
CA GLU A 163 -19.66 6.42 6.85
C GLU A 163 -20.30 7.65 6.21
N GLU A 164 -20.05 7.88 4.93
CA GLU A 164 -20.63 8.98 4.16
C GLU A 164 -22.15 8.81 4.05
N GLY A 165 -22.64 7.63 3.65
CA GLY A 165 -24.06 7.34 3.58
C GLY A 165 -24.78 7.47 4.93
N LYS A 166 -24.14 7.09 6.04
CA LYS A 166 -24.71 7.30 7.40
C LYS A 166 -24.80 8.78 7.78
N LYS A 167 -23.81 9.59 7.38
CA LYS A 167 -23.83 11.05 7.63
C LYS A 167 -24.91 11.73 6.80
N GLU A 168 -25.04 11.36 5.54
CA GLU A 168 -26.05 11.91 4.61
C GLU A 168 -27.46 11.56 5.04
N SER A 169 -27.76 10.27 5.22
CA SER A 169 -29.08 9.82 5.70
C SER A 169 -29.48 10.45 7.03
N LYS A 170 -28.53 10.67 7.96
CA LYS A 170 -28.81 11.37 9.22
C LYS A 170 -29.13 12.85 9.02
N ARG A 171 -28.52 13.52 8.03
CA ARG A 171 -28.83 14.92 7.70
C ARG A 171 -30.20 15.03 7.05
N GLU A 172 -30.48 14.19 6.06
CA GLU A 172 -31.77 14.14 5.36
C GLU A 172 -32.90 13.81 6.33
N GLY A 173 -32.75 12.75 7.14
CA GLY A 173 -33.76 12.37 8.13
C GLY A 173 -34.03 13.47 9.16
N LYS A 174 -33.01 14.23 9.57
CA LYS A 174 -33.20 15.40 10.44
C LYS A 174 -33.93 16.55 9.75
N ALA A 175 -33.61 16.82 8.48
CA ALA A 175 -34.27 17.87 7.71
C ALA A 175 -35.75 17.53 7.48
N GLN A 176 -36.03 16.30 7.04
CA GLN A 176 -37.38 15.81 6.83
C GLN A 176 -38.19 15.77 8.13
N GLY A 177 -37.60 15.26 9.22
CA GLY A 177 -38.26 15.24 10.54
C GLY A 177 -38.64 16.64 11.05
N LYS A 178 -37.84 17.67 10.77
CA LYS A 178 -38.19 19.06 11.10
C LYS A 178 -39.37 19.58 10.28
N ILE A 179 -39.43 19.25 8.99
CA ILE A 179 -40.53 19.66 8.11
C ILE A 179 -41.83 18.97 8.53
N GLU A 180 -41.79 17.64 8.72
CA GLU A 180 -42.95 16.85 9.14
C GLU A 180 -43.44 17.25 10.54
N GLY A 181 -42.52 17.42 11.50
CA GLY A 181 -42.83 17.92 12.84
C GLY A 181 -43.52 19.28 12.81
N GLY A 182 -42.98 20.21 12.01
CA GLY A 182 -43.59 21.52 11.83
C GLY A 182 -44.98 21.44 11.23
N LEU A 183 -45.19 20.68 10.15
CA LEU A 183 -46.53 20.50 9.56
C LEU A 183 -47.53 19.89 10.54
N ASN A 184 -47.09 18.95 11.39
CA ASN A 184 -47.92 18.34 12.42
C ASN A 184 -48.28 19.34 13.54
N ALA A 185 -47.36 20.22 13.94
CA ALA A 185 -47.64 21.29 14.91
C ALA A 185 -48.72 22.25 14.39
N HIS A 186 -48.65 22.65 13.11
CA HIS A 186 -49.71 23.45 12.48
C HIS A 186 -51.06 22.74 12.53
N LYS A 187 -51.12 21.44 12.18
CA LYS A 187 -52.35 20.65 12.24
C LYS A 187 -52.90 20.55 13.67
N ALA A 188 -52.04 20.36 14.66
CA ALA A 188 -52.43 20.31 16.07
C ALA A 188 -53.08 21.62 16.53
N LEU A 189 -52.50 22.77 16.18
CA LEU A 189 -53.09 24.08 16.48
C LEU A 189 -54.51 24.21 15.91
N PHE A 190 -54.70 23.88 14.63
CA PHE A 190 -56.04 23.93 14.01
C PHE A 190 -57.02 22.95 14.66
N HIS A 191 -56.59 21.74 15.05
CA HIS A 191 -57.45 20.81 15.77
C HIS A 191 -57.88 21.35 17.15
N VAL A 192 -56.97 21.99 17.90
CA VAL A 192 -57.31 22.60 19.19
C VAL A 192 -58.32 23.74 19.02
N LEU A 193 -58.08 24.65 18.07
CA LEU A 193 -59.00 25.76 17.78
C LEU A 193 -60.39 25.26 17.37
N ALA A 194 -60.45 24.24 16.51
CA ALA A 194 -61.71 23.61 16.10
C ALA A 194 -62.45 22.97 17.28
N ALA A 195 -61.74 22.25 18.17
CA ALA A 195 -62.33 21.64 19.36
C ALA A 195 -62.87 22.67 20.36
N ARG A 196 -62.26 23.87 20.41
CA ARG A 196 -62.72 25.01 21.21
C ARG A 196 -63.87 25.79 20.54
N GLY A 197 -64.23 25.45 19.30
CA GLY A 197 -65.25 26.16 18.53
C GLY A 197 -64.81 27.52 18.00
N ILE A 198 -63.50 27.83 18.01
CA ILE A 198 -62.96 29.09 17.51
C ILE A 198 -62.83 29.01 15.99
N GLN A 199 -63.61 29.83 15.27
CA GLN A 199 -63.56 29.90 13.80
C GLN A 199 -62.28 30.62 13.35
N VAL A 200 -61.55 30.04 12.40
CA VAL A 200 -60.34 30.63 11.84
C VAL A 200 -60.61 31.09 10.42
N ASP A 201 -60.41 32.38 10.15
CA ASP A 201 -60.57 32.94 8.80
C ASP A 201 -59.41 32.53 7.86
N ALA A 202 -59.60 32.78 6.56
CA ALA A 202 -58.63 32.39 5.53
C ALA A 202 -57.28 33.11 5.66
N GLN A 203 -57.27 34.36 6.10
CA GLN A 203 -56.05 35.16 6.27
C GLN A 203 -55.23 34.67 7.46
N THR A 204 -55.87 34.42 8.60
CA THR A 204 -55.25 33.84 9.79
C THR A 204 -54.74 32.42 9.52
N SER A 205 -55.51 31.60 8.80
CA SER A 205 -55.08 30.27 8.39
C SER A 205 -53.82 30.30 7.50
N ALA A 206 -53.76 31.24 6.55
CA ALA A 206 -52.58 31.44 5.71
C ALA A 206 -51.37 31.98 6.51
N HIS A 207 -51.61 32.88 7.47
CA HIS A 207 -50.58 33.40 8.37
C HIS A 207 -49.96 32.26 9.21
N VAL A 208 -50.80 31.43 9.85
CA VAL A 208 -50.35 30.28 10.62
C VAL A 208 -49.56 29.31 9.75
N ARG A 209 -50.06 28.90 8.58
CA ARG A 209 -49.38 27.95 7.68
C ARG A 209 -48.08 28.47 7.09
N SER A 210 -47.90 29.79 7.00
CA SER A 210 -46.66 30.41 6.52
C SER A 210 -45.63 30.59 7.63
N CYS A 211 -46.03 30.47 8.90
CA CYS A 211 -45.10 30.49 10.02
C CYS A 211 -44.12 29.30 9.95
N ARG A 212 -42.84 29.58 10.24
CA ARG A 212 -41.77 28.57 10.30
C ARG A 212 -41.11 28.52 11.67
N ASP A 213 -41.47 29.44 12.56
CA ASP A 213 -40.99 29.46 13.94
C ASP A 213 -41.79 28.46 14.79
N GLN A 214 -41.13 27.35 15.15
CA GLN A 214 -41.74 26.31 15.98
C GLN A 214 -42.13 26.81 17.37
N ALA A 215 -41.31 27.67 17.99
CA ALA A 215 -41.59 28.16 19.33
C ALA A 215 -42.83 29.07 19.34
N GLN A 216 -43.02 29.82 18.27
CA GLN A 216 -44.23 30.63 18.07
C GLN A 216 -45.48 29.74 17.92
N ILE A 217 -45.39 28.67 17.11
CA ILE A 217 -46.50 27.72 16.93
C ILE A 217 -46.83 27.00 18.25
N ASP A 218 -45.83 26.55 19.01
CA ASP A 218 -46.04 25.92 20.33
C ASP A 218 -46.69 26.88 21.33
N THR A 219 -46.31 28.15 21.30
CA THR A 219 -46.95 29.21 22.09
C THR A 219 -48.40 29.37 21.69
N TRP A 220 -48.70 29.42 20.39
CA TRP A 220 -50.08 29.48 19.89
C TRP A 220 -50.90 28.25 20.28
N ILE A 221 -50.34 27.04 20.23
CA ILE A 221 -51.02 25.80 20.67
C ILE A 221 -51.39 25.90 22.16
N THR A 222 -50.46 26.38 22.98
CA THR A 222 -50.67 26.53 24.43
C THR A 222 -51.77 27.56 24.73
N ARG A 223 -51.74 28.70 24.04
CA ARG A 223 -52.76 29.74 24.18
C ARG A 223 -54.13 29.28 23.69
N ALA A 224 -54.17 28.60 22.54
CA ALA A 224 -55.41 28.06 21.96
C ALA A 224 -56.16 27.12 22.91
N ALA A 225 -55.46 26.42 23.80
CA ALA A 225 -56.10 25.55 24.79
C ALA A 225 -56.94 26.31 25.83
N LEU A 226 -56.62 27.59 26.09
CA LEU A 226 -57.25 28.43 27.12
C LEU A 226 -58.07 29.60 26.56
N ALA A 227 -57.81 29.98 25.31
CA ALA A 227 -58.42 31.11 24.62
C ALA A 227 -59.94 31.01 24.44
N ASN A 228 -60.61 32.17 24.43
CA ASN A 228 -62.04 32.27 24.10
C ASN A 228 -62.27 32.93 22.72
N SER A 229 -61.26 33.60 22.17
CA SER A 229 -61.28 34.16 20.81
C SER A 229 -59.94 33.98 20.09
N LEU A 230 -59.86 34.40 18.81
CA LEU A 230 -58.62 34.36 18.04
C LEU A 230 -57.57 35.35 18.56
N GLU A 231 -57.98 36.52 19.05
CA GLU A 231 -57.07 37.55 19.57
C GLU A 231 -56.31 37.09 20.83
N ASP A 232 -56.88 36.16 21.60
CA ASP A 232 -56.21 35.57 22.76
C ASP A 232 -55.05 34.62 22.35
N VAL A 233 -55.04 34.16 21.10
CA VAL A 233 -54.09 33.17 20.58
C VAL A 233 -52.91 33.84 19.89
N PHE A 234 -53.18 34.76 18.96
CA PHE A 234 -52.19 35.35 18.05
C PHE A 234 -51.69 36.71 18.55
#